data_AF-A0A3B9HNR0-F1
#
_entry.id   AF-A0A3B9HNR0-F1
#
_cell.length_a   1.000
_cell.length_b   1.000
_cell.length_c   1.000
_cell.angle_alpha   90.00
_cell.angle_beta   90.00
_cell.angle_gamma   90.00
#
_symmetry.space_group_name_H-M   'P 1'
#
loop_
_entity.id
_entity.type
_entity.pdbx_description
1 polymer ?
#
loop_
_entity_poly.entity_id
_entity_poly.type
_entity_poly.pdbx_seq_one_letter_code
_entity_poly.pdbx_strand_id
1 'polypeptide(L)' 'QTQLFIETPYRNGSLFQDIMQCCRPDTWLCVASGLTGEGESVRSMPVSSWKKKHMNWEKVPAVFVLGRPYL' A
#
# COMPACT_ATOMS: atom_id res chain seq x y z
N GLN A 1 -13.63 8.21 -6.42
CA GLN A 1 -14.02 7.03 -5.62
C GLN A 1 -12.75 6.39 -5.09
N THR A 2 -12.72 6.07 -3.80
CA THR A 2 -11.59 5.41 -3.13
C THR A 2 -11.86 3.91 -3.05
N GLN A 3 -10.82 3.09 -3.17
CA GLN A 3 -10.91 1.64 -3.08
C GLN A 3 -10.02 1.16 -1.93
N LEU A 4 -10.55 0.29 -1.06
CA LEU A 4 -9.87 -0.22 0.12
C LEU A 4 -9.80 -1.74 0.05
N PHE A 5 -8.63 -2.29 0.40
CA PHE A 5 -8.36 -3.72 0.34
C PHE A 5 -7.51 -4.15 1.54
N ILE A 6 -7.65 -5.41 1.92
CA ILE A 6 -6.77 -6.12 2.84
C ILE A 6 -6.41 -7.46 2.23
N GLU A 7 -5.26 -8.01 2.61
CA GLU A 7 -4.93 -9.41 2.38
C GLU A 7 -4.35 -10.03 3.66
N THR A 8 -4.20 -11.35 3.66
CA THR A 8 -3.41 -12.04 4.68
C THR A 8 -1.95 -11.57 4.65
N PRO A 9 -1.26 -11.44 5.80
CA PRO A 9 0.08 -10.84 5.86
C PRO A 9 1.07 -11.41 4.85
N TYR A 10 1.15 -12.73 4.71
CA TYR A 10 2.09 -13.39 3.80
C TYR A 10 1.81 -13.13 2.31
N ARG A 11 0.64 -12.57 1.97
CA ARG A 11 0.25 -12.19 0.60
C ARG A 11 0.33 -10.69 0.33
N ASN A 12 0.61 -9.87 1.34
CA ASN A 12 0.77 -8.41 1.16
C ASN A 12 1.86 -8.05 0.15
N GLY A 13 2.95 -8.82 0.12
CA GLY A 13 4.02 -8.65 -0.87
C GLY A 13 3.51 -8.84 -2.30
N SER A 14 2.79 -9.94 -2.55
CA SER A 14 2.17 -10.24 -3.85
C SER A 14 1.15 -9.17 -4.25
N LEU A 15 0.23 -8.81 -3.35
CA LEU A 15 -0.76 -7.76 -3.61
C LEU A 15 -0.10 -6.42 -3.97
N PHE A 16 0.98 -6.04 -3.26
CA PHE A 16 1.71 -4.83 -3.58
C PHE A 16 2.33 -4.88 -4.98
N GLN A 17 2.92 -6.01 -5.38
CA GLN A 17 3.46 -6.18 -6.72
C GLN A 17 2.37 -6.06 -7.81
N ASP A 18 1.21 -6.67 -7.58
CA ASP A 18 0.07 -6.56 -8.50
C ASP A 18 -0.38 -5.10 -8.65
N ILE A 19 -0.44 -4.34 -7.56
CA ILE A 19 -0.75 -2.90 -7.59
C ILE A 19 0.31 -2.14 -8.41
N MET A 20 1.60 -2.44 -8.23
CA MET A 20 2.68 -1.78 -8.98
C MET A 20 2.62 -2.07 -10.48
N GLN A 21 2.13 -3.25 -10.88
CA GLN A 21 1.99 -3.65 -12.28
C GLN A 21 0.72 -3.08 -12.93
N CYS A 22 -0.41 -3.10 -12.21
CA CYS A 22 -1.71 -2.77 -12.77
C CYS A 22 -2.07 -1.28 -12.68
N CYS A 23 -1.58 -0.55 -11.68
CA CYS A 23 -2.01 0.84 -11.45
C CYS A 23 -1.18 1.86 -12.24
N ARG A 24 -1.85 2.95 -12.64
CA ARG A 24 -1.20 4.08 -13.31
C ARG A 24 -0.19 4.75 -12.36
N PRO A 25 0.94 5.29 -12.84
CA PRO A 25 1.99 5.86 -11.99
C PRO A 25 1.56 7.06 -11.13
N ASP A 26 0.50 7.76 -11.54
CA ASP A 26 -0.13 8.91 -10.87
C ASP A 26 -1.24 8.51 -9.88
N THR A 27 -1.63 7.23 -9.85
CA THR A 27 -2.55 6.69 -8.83
C THR A 27 -1.89 6.81 -7.47
N TRP A 28 -2.63 7.29 -6.47
CA TRP A 28 -2.13 7.33 -5.11
C TRP A 28 -2.45 6.03 -4.40
N LEU A 29 -1.42 5.51 -3.72
CA LEU A 29 -1.52 4.35 -2.86
C LEU A 29 -1.15 4.76 -1.44
N CYS A 30 -2.05 4.49 -0.50
CA CYS A 30 -1.74 4.48 0.92
C CYS A 30 -1.58 3.04 1.40
N VAL A 31 -0.51 2.78 2.16
CA VAL A 31 -0.31 1.53 2.89
C VAL A 31 -0.19 1.85 4.37
N ALA A 32 -1.13 1.31 5.15
CA ALA A 32 -1.15 1.40 6.60
C ALA A 32 -0.89 0.00 7.18
N SER A 33 0.21 -0.19 7.89
CA SER A 33 0.63 -1.49 8.43
C SER A 33 0.84 -1.44 9.94
N GLY A 34 0.47 -2.52 10.63
CA GLY A 34 0.71 -2.65 12.07
C GLY A 34 0.01 -1.59 12.92
N LEU A 35 -1.15 -1.11 12.46
CA LEU A 35 -1.94 -0.07 13.14
C LEU A 35 -2.12 -0.41 14.63
N THR A 36 -1.95 0.59 15.50
CA THR A 36 -2.01 0.49 16.98
C THR A 36 -0.92 -0.35 17.65
N GLY A 37 0.04 -0.89 16.89
CA GLY A 37 1.24 -1.57 17.42
C GLY A 37 2.48 -0.69 17.43
N GLU A 38 3.55 -1.14 18.10
CA GLU A 38 4.83 -0.40 18.17
C GLU A 38 5.47 -0.15 16.80
N GLY A 39 5.18 -1.00 15.82
CA GLY A 39 5.69 -0.91 14.44
C GLY A 39 4.73 -0.21 13.46
N GLU A 40 3.82 0.63 13.94
CA GLU A 40 2.86 1.32 13.08
C GLU A 40 3.56 2.13 11.97
N SER A 41 3.06 2.00 10.74
CA SER A 41 3.49 2.83 9.62
C SER A 41 2.32 3.13 8.71
N VAL A 42 2.06 4.41 8.47
CA VAL A 42 1.09 4.88 7.48
C VAL A 42 1.81 5.77 6.47
N ARG A 43 1.80 5.36 5.20
CA ARG A 43 2.47 6.10 4.13
C ARG A 43 1.56 6.21 2.92
N SER A 44 1.47 7.40 2.35
CA SER A 44 0.69 7.70 1.16
C SER A 44 1.55 8.43 0.13
N MET A 45 1.61 7.90 -1.09
CA MET A 45 2.35 8.51 -2.20
C MET A 45 1.89 7.94 -3.55
N PRO A 46 2.23 8.59 -4.68
CA PRO A 46 1.97 8.03 -6.00
C PRO A 46 2.65 6.67 -6.21
N VAL A 47 2.03 5.79 -6.99
CA VAL A 47 2.59 4.47 -7.38
C VAL A 47 4.00 4.60 -7.98
N SER A 48 4.27 5.67 -8.73
CA SER A 48 5.62 5.98 -9.25
C SER A 48 6.69 6.13 -8.16
N SER A 49 6.34 6.67 -6.99
CA SER A 49 7.25 6.81 -5.85
C SER A 49 7.45 5.49 -5.11
N TRP A 50 6.40 4.67 -5.03
CA TRP A 50 6.45 3.34 -4.41
C TRP A 50 7.41 2.39 -5.12
N LYS A 51 7.47 2.42 -6.46
CA LYS A 51 8.40 1.60 -7.27
C LYS A 51 9.87 1.81 -6.94
N LYS A 52 10.23 2.92 -6.30
CA LYS A 52 11.62 3.25 -5.91
C LYS A 52 11.97 2.82 -4.48
N LYS A 53 11.02 2.21 -3.74
CA LYS A 53 11.21 1.82 -2.35
C LYS A 53 11.14 0.31 -2.21
N HIS A 54 11.97 -0.23 -1.32
CA HIS A 54 11.89 -1.61 -0.89
C HIS A 54 11.15 -1.66 0.45
N MET A 55 9.94 -2.23 0.47
CA MET A 55 9.10 -2.36 1.65
C MET A 55 8.66 -3.82 1.76
N ASN A 56 8.61 -4.37 2.97
CA ASN A 56 8.17 -5.75 3.22
C ASN A 56 7.09 -5.75 4.30
N TRP A 57 5.93 -6.31 3.97
CA TRP A 57 4.77 -6.45 4.86
C TRP A 57 4.31 -7.90 5.03
N GLU A 58 5.14 -8.88 4.63
CA GLU A 58 4.79 -10.31 4.60
C GLU A 58 4.45 -10.91 5.98
N LYS A 59 4.75 -10.19 7.07
CA LYS A 59 4.54 -10.63 8.45
C LYS A 59 3.70 -9.66 9.29
N VAL A 60 3.15 -8.60 8.69
CA VAL A 60 2.42 -7.56 9.42
C VAL A 60 1.08 -7.31 8.72
N PRO A 61 -0.06 -7.24 9.44
CA PRO A 61 -1.33 -6.83 8.86
C PRO A 61 -1.21 -5.46 8.20
N ALA A 62 -1.81 -5.32 7.01
CA ALA A 62 -1.78 -4.08 6.25
C ALA A 62 -3.12 -3.79 5.56
N VAL A 63 -3.43 -2.50 5.44
CA VAL A 63 -4.55 -1.96 4.66
C VAL A 63 -3.98 -1.19 3.48
N PHE A 64 -4.48 -1.50 2.28
CA PHE A 64 -4.12 -0.83 1.03
C PHE A 64 -5.29 0.04 0.58
N VAL A 65 -5.02 1.30 0.26
CA VAL A 65 -6.04 2.24 -0.20
C VAL A 65 -5.59 2.90 -1.50
N LEU A 66 -6.36 2.73 -2.57
CA LEU A 66 -6.14 3.37 -3.85
C LEU A 66 -7.11 4.54 -4.05
N GLY A 67 -6.60 5.64 -4.58
CA GLY A 67 -7.42 6.80 -4.88
C GLY A 67 -6.67 7.91 -5.58
N ARG A 68 -7.28 9.09 -5.55
CA ARG A 68 -6.65 10.36 -5.94
C ARG A 68 -6.54 11.23 -4.68
N PRO A 69 -5.48 12.05 -4.57
CA PRO A 69 -5.40 13.03 -3.50
C PRO A 69 -6.54 14.03 -3.72
N TYR A 70 -7.19 14.44 -2.63
CA TYR A 70 -8.09 15.58 -2.67
C TYR A 70 -7.20 16.83 -2.71
N LEU A 71 -7.40 17.68 -3.72
CA LEU A 71 -6.82 19.02 -3.76
C LEU A 71 -7.58 19.94 -2.82
#